data_AF-A0A0S7Z304-F1
#
_entry.id   AF-A0A0S7Z304-F1
#
_cell.length_a   1.000
_cell.length_b   1.000
_cell.length_c   1.000
_cell.angle_alpha   90.00
_cell.angle_beta   90.00
_cell.angle_gamma   90.00
#
_symmetry.space_group_name_H-M   'P 1'
#
loop_
_entity.id
_entity.type
_entity.pdbx_description
1 polymer ?
#
loop_
_entity_poly.entity_id
_entity_poly.type
_entity_poly.pdbx_seq_one_letter_code
_entity_poly.pdbx_strand_id
1 'polypeptide(L)'
;ARINQIEGVKEAVRLGYRSIAVTVNSYMDERVEELRAIEQVQRVRVYSMMVCATGVTEERLLEIQRDADVVWSCGSPELRKIIGKKAILQITSKIPVFVLTPKGLEIIAGYSSNEDLLRSLGPKHQYLIAGNRRGTKIVMGTFQTYLTEAELPVRDADEPRFHDTDR
;
A
#
# COMPACT_ATOMS: atom_id res chain seq x y z
N ALA A 1 17.10 -6.84 21.12
CA ALA A 1 15.84 -6.08 21.14
C ALA A 1 14.92 -6.62 20.06
N ARG A 2 13.62 -6.81 20.32
CA ARG A 2 12.63 -7.23 19.31
C ARG A 2 11.96 -5.97 18.75
N ILE A 3 11.90 -5.84 17.43
CA ILE A 3 11.08 -4.80 16.79
C ILE A 3 9.62 -5.23 16.91
N ASN A 4 8.76 -4.34 17.41
CA ASN A 4 7.32 -4.53 17.48
C ASN A 4 6.62 -3.22 17.06
N GLN A 5 5.96 -3.24 15.92
CA GLN A 5 5.31 -2.10 15.30
C GLN A 5 4.06 -1.66 16.05
N ILE A 6 3.31 -2.60 16.63
CA ILE A 6 2.13 -2.29 17.44
C ILE A 6 2.53 -1.50 18.69
N GLU A 7 3.54 -1.98 19.41
CA GLU A 7 4.08 -1.27 20.59
C GLU A 7 4.72 0.06 20.20
N GLY A 8 5.39 0.13 19.05
CA GLY A 8 5.91 1.39 18.50
C GLY A 8 4.82 2.44 18.26
N VAL A 9 3.67 2.03 17.73
CA VAL A 9 2.52 2.93 17.54
C VAL A 9 1.92 3.36 18.89
N LYS A 10 1.76 2.43 19.85
CA LYS A 10 1.30 2.76 21.21
C LYS A 10 2.22 3.77 21.89
N GLU A 11 3.52 3.61 21.74
CA GLU A 11 4.52 4.54 22.27
C GLU A 11 4.43 5.91 21.61
N ALA A 12 4.29 5.97 20.27
CA ALA A 12 4.09 7.23 19.57
C ALA A 12 2.82 7.96 20.06
N VAL A 13 1.73 7.23 20.29
CA VAL A 13 0.52 7.81 20.91
C VAL A 13 0.81 8.35 22.31
N ARG A 14 1.52 7.58 23.15
CA ARG A 14 1.91 8.00 24.51
C ARG A 14 2.75 9.28 24.51
N LEU A 15 3.62 9.46 23.51
CA LEU A 15 4.43 10.66 23.31
C LEU A 15 3.65 11.85 22.71
N GLY A 16 2.36 11.67 22.40
CA GLY A 16 1.47 12.74 21.94
C GLY A 16 1.37 12.88 20.42
N TYR A 17 1.98 11.98 19.64
CA TYR A 17 1.82 12.01 18.18
C TYR A 17 0.40 11.63 17.78
N ARG A 18 -0.18 12.39 16.83
CA ARG A 18 -1.57 12.23 16.37
C ARG A 18 -1.70 11.69 14.95
N SER A 19 -0.60 11.69 14.20
CA SER A 19 -0.51 11.19 12.83
C SER A 19 0.74 10.33 12.73
N ILE A 20 0.55 9.03 12.56
CA ILE A 20 1.60 8.01 12.71
C ILE A 20 1.61 7.14 11.46
N ALA A 21 2.72 7.07 10.76
CA ALA A 21 2.92 6.09 9.69
C ALA A 21 3.74 4.93 10.22
N VAL A 22 3.29 3.71 9.97
CA VAL A 22 3.93 2.48 10.45
C VAL A 22 4.19 1.55 9.28
N THR A 23 5.41 1.02 9.22
CA THR A 23 5.81 0.05 8.21
C THR A 23 5.85 -1.33 8.86
N VAL A 24 5.07 -2.27 8.33
CA VAL A 24 4.93 -3.62 8.88
C VAL A 24 5.45 -4.61 7.85
N ASN A 25 6.28 -5.54 8.29
CA ASN A 25 6.68 -6.67 7.46
C ASN A 25 5.48 -7.63 7.35
N SER A 26 5.00 -7.84 6.14
CA SER A 26 3.81 -8.67 5.86
C SER A 26 3.95 -10.11 6.32
N TYR A 27 5.17 -10.64 6.40
CA TYR A 27 5.47 -11.99 6.89
C TYR A 27 5.39 -12.12 8.41
N MET A 28 5.46 -11.00 9.15
CA MET A 28 5.38 -11.03 10.61
C MET A 28 3.93 -11.14 11.07
N ASP A 29 3.71 -11.82 12.20
CA ASP A 29 2.39 -12.10 12.80
C ASP A 29 1.71 -10.87 13.45
N GLU A 30 2.24 -9.67 13.25
CA GLU A 30 1.67 -8.44 13.80
C GLU A 30 0.33 -8.16 13.12
N ARG A 31 -0.76 -8.20 13.89
CA ARG A 31 -2.11 -8.12 13.33
C ARG A 31 -2.42 -6.69 12.90
N VAL A 32 -2.72 -6.49 11.61
CA VAL A 32 -2.94 -5.14 11.04
C VAL A 32 -4.23 -4.53 11.61
N GLU A 33 -5.21 -5.36 11.96
CA GLU A 33 -6.43 -4.93 12.66
C GLU A 33 -6.16 -4.24 14.01
N GLU A 34 -5.07 -4.59 14.71
CA GLU A 34 -4.73 -3.94 15.98
C GLU A 34 -4.36 -2.47 15.78
N LEU A 35 -3.75 -2.13 14.64
CA LEU A 35 -3.48 -0.73 14.28
C LEU A 35 -4.79 0.05 14.10
N ARG A 36 -5.82 -0.59 13.53
CA ARG A 36 -7.15 0.01 13.37
C ARG A 36 -7.85 0.19 14.71
N ALA A 37 -7.73 -0.79 15.61
CA ALA A 37 -8.25 -0.68 16.97
C ALA A 37 -7.58 0.49 17.72
N ILE A 38 -6.26 0.62 17.65
CA ILE A 38 -5.51 1.73 18.27
C ILE A 38 -5.97 3.07 17.69
N GLU A 39 -6.06 3.17 16.36
CA GLU A 39 -6.50 4.37 15.66
C GLU A 39 -7.86 4.86 16.18
N GLN A 40 -8.83 3.94 16.28
CA GLN A 40 -10.19 4.24 16.75
C GLN A 40 -10.25 4.59 18.23
N VAL A 41 -9.64 3.78 19.10
CA VAL A 41 -9.68 3.95 20.56
C VAL A 41 -8.97 5.23 20.98
N GLN A 42 -7.79 5.48 20.39
CA GLN A 42 -6.95 6.63 20.77
C GLN A 42 -7.30 7.91 19.99
N ARG A 43 -8.20 7.83 19.00
CA ARG A 43 -8.60 8.95 18.13
C ARG A 43 -7.37 9.67 17.55
N VAL A 44 -6.48 8.87 17.00
CA VAL A 44 -5.30 9.29 16.22
C VAL A 44 -5.48 8.85 14.78
N ARG A 45 -4.54 9.21 13.90
CA ARG A 45 -4.47 8.72 12.52
C ARG A 45 -3.29 7.78 12.39
N VAL A 46 -3.53 6.56 11.91
CA VAL A 46 -2.49 5.53 11.72
C VAL A 46 -2.47 5.07 10.27
N TYR A 47 -1.38 5.30 9.55
CA TYR A 47 -1.17 4.82 8.17
C TYR A 47 -0.40 3.51 8.20
N SER A 48 -0.98 2.42 7.68
CA SER A 48 -0.34 1.10 7.62
C SER A 48 0.27 0.82 6.25
N MET A 49 1.58 0.60 6.24
CA MET A 49 2.39 0.32 5.05
C MET A 49 2.98 -1.09 5.13
N MET A 50 2.57 -1.98 4.25
CA MET A 50 2.94 -3.39 4.28
C MET A 50 4.04 -3.69 3.27
N VAL A 51 5.16 -4.25 3.72
CA VAL A 51 6.36 -4.52 2.91
C VAL A 51 6.82 -5.97 3.05
N CYS A 52 7.72 -6.43 2.19
CA CYS A 52 8.37 -7.74 2.30
C CYS A 52 7.40 -8.93 2.37
N ALA A 53 6.48 -9.04 1.41
CA ALA A 53 5.42 -10.04 1.43
C ALA A 53 5.76 -11.41 0.80
N THR A 54 7.04 -11.75 0.69
CA THR A 54 7.46 -13.06 0.19
C THR A 54 7.10 -14.15 1.20
N GLY A 55 6.53 -15.27 0.72
CA GLY A 55 6.17 -16.41 1.57
C GLY A 55 4.96 -16.18 2.49
N VAL A 56 4.21 -15.09 2.30
CA VAL A 56 3.01 -14.78 3.10
C VAL A 56 1.85 -15.69 2.68
N THR A 57 1.13 -16.23 3.66
CA THR A 57 -0.02 -17.12 3.40
C THR A 57 -1.22 -16.34 2.84
N GLU A 58 -2.14 -17.03 2.17
CA GLU A 58 -3.34 -16.41 1.62
C GLU A 58 -4.21 -15.76 2.71
N GLU A 59 -4.35 -16.40 3.87
CA GLU A 59 -5.11 -15.87 5.01
C GLU A 59 -4.55 -14.53 5.48
N ARG A 60 -3.22 -14.44 5.57
CA ARG A 60 -2.54 -13.19 5.93
C ARG A 60 -2.67 -12.13 4.85
N LEU A 61 -2.65 -12.50 3.57
CA LEU A 61 -2.91 -11.57 2.47
C LEU A 61 -4.34 -11.01 2.52
N LEU A 62 -5.33 -11.80 2.92
CA LEU A 62 -6.71 -11.34 3.10
C LEU A 62 -6.85 -10.39 4.29
N GLU A 63 -6.15 -10.65 5.40
CA GLU A 63 -6.06 -9.71 6.54
C GLU A 63 -5.44 -8.38 6.08
N ILE A 64 -4.30 -8.43 5.38
CA ILE A 64 -3.63 -7.26 4.84
C ILE A 64 -4.54 -6.50 3.87
N GLN A 65 -5.21 -7.20 2.96
CA GLN A 65 -6.14 -6.58 2.00
C GLN A 65 -7.25 -5.79 2.70
N ARG A 66 -7.75 -6.30 3.83
CA ARG A 66 -8.84 -5.69 4.59
C ARG A 66 -8.38 -4.46 5.36
N ASP A 67 -7.22 -4.54 6.00
CA ASP A 67 -6.83 -3.59 7.04
C ASP A 67 -5.63 -2.71 6.67
N ALA A 68 -4.91 -2.93 5.58
CA ALA A 68 -3.76 -2.10 5.18
C ALA A 68 -4.17 -0.84 4.39
N ASP A 69 -3.33 0.22 4.43
CA ASP A 69 -3.50 1.41 3.59
C ASP A 69 -2.70 1.31 2.29
N VAL A 70 -1.44 0.88 2.38
CA VAL A 70 -0.50 0.77 1.26
C VAL A 70 0.27 -0.55 1.33
N VAL A 71 0.44 -1.22 0.20
CA VAL A 71 1.10 -2.54 0.14
C VAL A 71 2.09 -2.62 -1.03
N TRP A 72 3.33 -3.03 -0.74
CA TRP A 72 4.35 -3.33 -1.75
C TRP A 72 4.26 -4.80 -2.18
N SER A 73 4.20 -5.02 -3.50
CA SER A 73 3.93 -6.33 -4.10
C SER A 73 5.08 -6.90 -4.94
N CYS A 74 6.29 -6.35 -4.77
CA CYS A 74 7.48 -6.74 -5.51
C CYS A 74 7.77 -8.25 -5.43
N GLY A 75 7.43 -8.88 -4.30
CA GLY A 75 7.85 -10.21 -3.87
C GLY A 75 6.84 -11.36 -3.99
N SER A 76 5.61 -11.13 -4.46
CA SER A 76 4.55 -12.16 -4.42
C SER A 76 3.52 -11.99 -5.55
N PRO A 77 3.48 -12.93 -6.52
CA PRO A 77 2.44 -12.99 -7.55
C PRO A 77 1.02 -13.13 -6.99
N GLU A 78 0.86 -13.91 -5.92
CA GLU A 78 -0.40 -14.16 -5.21
C GLU A 78 -0.92 -12.87 -4.60
N LEU A 79 -0.05 -12.11 -3.94
CA LEU A 79 -0.39 -10.80 -3.40
C LEU A 79 -0.90 -9.87 -4.50
N ARG A 80 -0.22 -9.80 -5.66
CA ARG A 80 -0.69 -8.98 -6.79
C ARG A 80 -2.11 -9.38 -7.22
N LYS A 81 -2.39 -10.68 -7.31
CA LYS A 81 -3.70 -11.21 -7.72
C LYS A 81 -4.80 -10.91 -6.71
N ILE A 82 -4.52 -11.09 -5.41
CA ILE A 82 -5.49 -10.90 -4.35
C ILE A 82 -5.69 -9.41 -4.11
N ILE A 83 -4.63 -8.70 -3.75
CA ILE A 83 -4.69 -7.30 -3.31
C ILE A 83 -4.95 -6.35 -4.49
N GLY A 84 -4.34 -6.58 -5.64
CA GLY A 84 -4.47 -5.68 -6.80
C GLY A 84 -5.91 -5.45 -7.23
N LYS A 85 -6.75 -6.49 -7.18
CA LYS A 85 -8.19 -6.42 -7.53
C LYS A 85 -9.03 -5.54 -6.61
N LYS A 86 -8.52 -5.21 -5.42
CA LYS A 86 -9.20 -4.37 -4.43
C LYS A 86 -8.55 -3.00 -4.27
N ALA A 87 -7.41 -2.78 -4.92
CA ALA A 87 -6.70 -1.51 -4.83
C ALA A 87 -7.48 -0.40 -5.54
N ILE A 88 -7.43 0.80 -4.95
CA ILE A 88 -7.89 2.04 -5.58
C ILE A 88 -6.86 2.49 -6.61
N LEU A 89 -5.57 2.41 -6.25
CA LEU A 89 -4.47 2.90 -7.08
C LEU A 89 -3.32 1.89 -7.08
N GLN A 90 -2.73 1.67 -8.25
CA GLN A 90 -1.45 0.98 -8.44
C GLN A 90 -0.40 1.98 -8.92
N ILE A 91 0.79 1.97 -8.31
CA ILE A 91 1.94 2.75 -8.74
C ILE A 91 2.97 1.82 -9.39
N THR A 92 3.21 2.04 -10.68
CA THR A 92 4.02 1.22 -11.60
C THR A 92 3.50 -0.21 -11.80
N SER A 93 3.80 -0.80 -12.98
CA SER A 93 3.45 -2.18 -13.33
C SER A 93 4.53 -3.19 -12.91
N LYS A 94 5.81 -2.79 -12.97
CA LYS A 94 6.95 -3.69 -12.74
C LYS A 94 7.15 -4.03 -11.26
N ILE A 95 7.15 -3.02 -10.38
CA ILE A 95 7.33 -3.15 -8.93
C ILE A 95 6.13 -2.45 -8.26
N PRO A 96 4.96 -3.11 -8.20
CA PRO A 96 3.73 -2.42 -7.90
C PRO A 96 3.62 -2.06 -6.42
N VAL A 97 3.19 -0.83 -6.17
CA VAL A 97 2.66 -0.39 -4.88
C VAL A 97 1.15 -0.22 -5.02
N PHE A 98 0.38 -0.89 -4.17
CA PHE A 98 -1.08 -0.82 -4.14
C PHE A 98 -1.54 0.07 -3.01
N VAL A 99 -2.52 0.93 -3.29
CA VAL A 99 -3.19 1.78 -2.31
C VAL A 99 -4.62 1.28 -2.15
N LEU A 100 -5.01 0.94 -0.92
CA LEU A 100 -6.28 0.25 -0.63
C LEU A 100 -7.34 1.16 -0.03
N THR A 101 -6.93 2.27 0.59
CA THR A 101 -7.84 3.15 1.32
C THR A 101 -7.69 4.60 0.87
N PRO A 102 -8.72 5.45 1.07
CA PRO A 102 -8.61 6.90 0.89
C PRO A 102 -7.47 7.52 1.73
N LYS A 103 -7.25 7.00 2.94
CA LYS A 103 -6.13 7.43 3.80
C LYS A 103 -4.77 7.07 3.19
N GLY A 104 -4.67 5.91 2.53
CA GLY A 104 -3.51 5.57 1.71
C GLY A 104 -3.29 6.52 0.54
N LEU A 105 -4.35 7.08 -0.05
CA LEU A 105 -4.22 8.11 -1.09
C LEU A 105 -3.67 9.42 -0.51
N GLU A 106 -4.04 9.81 0.70
CA GLU A 106 -3.51 11.02 1.35
C GLU A 106 -1.99 10.98 1.48
N ILE A 107 -1.41 9.84 1.91
CA ILE A 107 0.04 9.73 2.08
C ILE A 107 0.77 9.73 0.73
N ILE A 108 0.20 9.09 -0.29
CA ILE A 108 0.77 9.09 -1.65
C ILE A 108 0.63 10.46 -2.31
N ALA A 109 -0.46 11.18 -2.04
CA ALA A 109 -0.72 12.51 -2.58
C ALA A 109 0.39 13.50 -2.23
N GLY A 110 0.95 13.44 -1.02
CA GLY A 110 2.06 14.31 -0.60
C GLY A 110 3.36 14.12 -1.41
N TYR A 111 3.45 13.08 -2.25
CA TYR A 111 4.57 12.89 -3.18
C TYR A 111 4.24 13.33 -4.62
N SER A 112 3.04 13.86 -4.87
CA SER A 112 2.55 14.29 -6.18
C SER A 112 2.57 15.81 -6.33
N SER A 113 2.80 16.31 -7.54
CA SER A 113 2.58 17.73 -7.87
C SER A 113 1.11 18.13 -7.93
N ASN A 114 0.19 17.16 -7.90
CA ASN A 114 -1.25 17.39 -7.89
C ASN A 114 -1.88 16.53 -6.79
N GLU A 115 -1.80 17.02 -5.56
CA GLU A 115 -2.29 16.32 -4.38
C GLU A 115 -3.81 16.16 -4.40
N ASP A 116 -4.53 17.22 -4.76
CA ASP A 116 -5.99 17.26 -4.78
C ASP A 116 -6.57 16.21 -5.72
N LEU A 117 -5.96 16.02 -6.89
CA LEU A 117 -6.34 14.96 -7.82
C LEU A 117 -6.23 13.58 -7.17
N LEU A 118 -5.10 13.27 -6.53
CA LEU A 118 -4.91 11.95 -5.91
C LEU A 118 -5.82 11.74 -4.70
N ARG A 119 -6.06 12.78 -3.90
CA ARG A 119 -7.00 12.74 -2.76
C ARG A 119 -8.46 12.59 -3.20
N SER A 120 -8.80 13.06 -4.41
CA SER A 120 -10.15 12.93 -4.97
C SER A 120 -10.47 11.53 -5.52
N LEU A 121 -9.46 10.67 -5.71
CA LEU A 121 -9.67 9.30 -6.15
C LEU A 121 -10.43 8.53 -5.07
N GLY A 122 -11.22 7.54 -5.50
CA GLY A 122 -12.06 6.76 -4.60
C GLY A 122 -12.27 5.34 -5.10
N PRO A 123 -12.81 4.46 -4.24
CA PRO A 123 -12.85 3.01 -4.47
C PRO A 123 -13.84 2.56 -5.56
N LYS A 124 -14.58 3.49 -6.18
CA LYS A 124 -15.51 3.18 -7.27
C LYS A 124 -14.80 2.81 -8.57
N HIS A 125 -13.60 3.34 -8.76
CA HIS A 125 -12.77 3.13 -9.94
C HIS A 125 -11.36 2.75 -9.50
N GLN A 126 -10.62 2.13 -10.40
CA GLN A 126 -9.24 1.76 -10.17
C GLN A 126 -8.31 2.53 -11.09
N TYR A 127 -7.16 2.91 -10.57
CA TYR A 127 -6.24 3.81 -11.25
C TYR A 127 -4.83 3.24 -11.31
N LEU A 128 -4.09 3.60 -12.34
CA LEU A 128 -2.69 3.28 -12.52
C LEU A 128 -1.88 4.56 -12.69
N ILE A 129 -0.80 4.69 -11.92
CA ILE A 129 0.27 5.65 -12.17
C ILE A 129 1.43 4.92 -12.85
N ALA A 130 1.69 5.21 -14.12
CA ALA A 130 2.79 4.61 -14.87
C ALA A 130 3.28 5.50 -16.03
N GLY A 131 4.59 5.57 -16.23
CA GLY A 131 5.21 6.41 -17.26
C GLY A 131 5.01 5.93 -18.70
N ASN A 132 4.68 4.64 -18.88
CA ASN A 132 4.45 4.02 -20.19
C ASN A 132 2.98 4.05 -20.63
N ARG A 133 2.12 4.81 -19.95
CA ARG A 133 0.69 4.96 -20.26
C ARG A 133 0.39 6.38 -20.71
N ARG A 134 -0.74 6.54 -21.40
CA ARG A 134 -1.35 7.85 -21.66
C ARG A 134 -2.38 8.14 -20.57
N GLY A 135 -2.57 9.41 -20.23
CA GLY A 135 -3.52 9.82 -19.20
C GLY A 135 -3.25 11.23 -18.71
N THR A 136 -3.77 11.57 -17.54
CA THR A 136 -3.52 12.85 -16.88
C THR A 136 -2.07 12.90 -16.45
N LYS A 137 -1.33 13.87 -17.00
CA LYS A 137 0.07 14.09 -16.68
C LYS A 137 0.20 14.58 -15.23
N ILE A 138 1.02 13.90 -14.44
CA ILE A 138 1.35 14.27 -13.06
C ILE A 138 2.86 14.15 -12.85
N VAL A 139 3.38 14.74 -11.78
CA VAL A 139 4.77 14.54 -11.33
C VAL A 139 4.72 13.84 -9.98
N MET A 140 5.48 12.76 -9.82
CA MET A 140 5.69 12.07 -8.55
C MET A 140 7.15 12.27 -8.14
N GLY A 141 7.40 13.10 -7.12
CA GLY A 141 8.74 13.57 -6.76
C GLY A 141 9.38 14.36 -7.90
N THR A 142 10.43 13.81 -8.51
CA THR A 142 11.11 14.40 -9.68
C THR A 142 10.72 13.76 -11.00
N PHE A 143 9.86 12.73 -10.98
CA PHE A 143 9.53 11.94 -12.16
C PHE A 143 8.20 12.36 -12.76
N GLN A 144 8.23 12.74 -14.03
CA GLN A 144 7.02 12.93 -14.81
C GLN A 144 6.39 11.56 -15.15
N THR A 145 5.09 11.41 -14.89
CA THR A 145 4.34 10.18 -15.13
C THR A 145 2.89 10.49 -15.51
N TYR A 146 2.07 9.47 -15.67
CA TYR A 146 0.67 9.59 -16.06
C TYR A 146 -0.23 8.80 -15.12
N LEU A 147 -1.36 9.41 -14.76
CA LEU A 147 -2.49 8.76 -14.09
C LEU A 147 -3.53 8.38 -15.14
N THR A 148 -3.98 7.12 -15.12
CA THR A 148 -5.06 6.60 -15.97
C THR A 148 -5.99 5.73 -15.14
N GLU A 149 -7.27 5.69 -15.50
CA GLU A 149 -8.15 4.61 -15.06
C GLU A 149 -7.73 3.30 -15.72
N ALA A 150 -7.75 2.19 -14.97
CA ALA A 150 -7.36 0.87 -15.45
C ALA A 150 -7.87 -0.23 -14.51
N GLU A 151 -8.17 -1.42 -15.03
CA GLU A 151 -8.42 -2.61 -14.21
C GLU A 151 -7.11 -3.12 -13.58
N LEU A 152 -7.09 -3.33 -12.27
CA LEU A 152 -5.91 -3.75 -11.52
C LEU A 152 -5.97 -5.23 -11.12
N PRO A 153 -4.82 -5.93 -11.02
CA PRO A 153 -3.47 -5.42 -11.21
C PRO A 153 -3.08 -5.31 -12.70
N VAL A 154 -2.44 -4.20 -13.07
CA VAL A 154 -1.77 -4.10 -14.37
C VAL A 154 -0.41 -4.78 -14.27
N ARG A 155 -0.19 -5.82 -15.08
CA ARG A 155 1.05 -6.61 -15.12
C ARG A 155 2.07 -6.01 -16.08
N ASP A 156 3.34 -6.36 -15.86
CA ASP A 156 4.47 -5.98 -16.70
C ASP A 156 5.21 -7.22 -17.18
N ALA A 157 5.70 -7.22 -18.42
CA ALA A 157 6.45 -8.35 -18.97
C ALA A 157 7.79 -8.57 -18.25
N ASP A 158 8.39 -7.49 -17.75
CA ASP A 158 9.67 -7.47 -17.05
C ASP A 158 9.49 -7.46 -15.52
N GLU A 159 8.32 -7.86 -15.01
CA GLU A 159 8.13 -7.98 -13.56
C GLU A 159 9.06 -9.05 -12.95
N PRO A 160 9.50 -8.88 -11.69
CA PRO A 160 10.29 -9.89 -10.99
C PRO A 160 9.59 -11.25 -11.04
N ARG A 161 10.29 -12.26 -11.57
CA ARG A 161 9.83 -13.64 -11.57
C ARG A 161 10.49 -14.35 -10.41
N PHE A 162 9.69 -14.91 -9.52
CA PHE A 162 10.17 -15.83 -8.50
C PHE A 162 10.14 -17.21 -9.13
N HIS A 163 11.33 -17.78 -9.36
CA HIS A 163 11.42 -19.20 -9.67
C HIS A 163 11.07 -19.95 -8.38
N ASP A 164 10.10 -20.86 -8.45
CA ASP A 164 9.86 -21.88 -7.42
C ASP A 164 11.13 -22.73 -7.32
N THR A 165 12.12 -22.31 -6.54
CA THR A 165 13.31 -23.12 -6.25
C THR A 165 13.39 -23.62 -4.82
N ASP A 166 12.39 -23.36 -3.97
CA ASP A 166 12.36 -23.87 -2.59
C ASP A 166 10.95 -24.33 -2.20
N ARG A 167 10.44 -25.36 -2.89
CA ARG A 167 9.40 -26.25 -2.35
C ARG A 167 10.01 -27.60 -2.00
#